data_AF-A0A6P6CR38-F1
#
_entry.id   AF-A0A6P6CR38-F1
#
_cell.length_a   1.000
_cell.length_b   1.000
_cell.length_c   1.000
_cell.angle_alpha   90.00
_cell.angle_beta   90.00
_cell.angle_gamma   90.00
#
_symmetry.space_group_name_H-M   'P 1'
#
loop_
_entity.id
_entity.type
_entity.pdbx_description
1 polymer ?
#
loop_
_entity_poly.entity_id
_entity_poly.type
_entity_poly.pdbx_seq_one_letter_code
_entity_poly.pdbx_strand_id
1 'polypeptide(L)'
;MNVTYNLQVIVEKAPKARVPDLDKRKYLVPSDLTVGQFYFLIRKRIHLRPEDALFFFVNNTIPPTSATMGQLYEDNHEEDYFLYVAYSDESVYGK
;
A
#
# COMPACT_ATOMS: atom_id res chain seq x y z
N MET A 1 24.52 6.72 8.32
CA MET A 1 23.43 6.04 9.07
C MET A 1 22.15 6.41 8.36
N ASN A 2 21.37 5.44 7.88
CA ASN A 2 20.03 5.74 7.38
C ASN A 2 19.14 5.97 8.60
N VAL A 3 18.61 7.18 8.74
CA VAL A 3 17.67 7.52 9.82
C VAL A 3 16.31 6.99 9.38
N THR A 4 15.72 6.08 10.16
CA THR A 4 14.33 5.65 9.96
C THR A 4 13.39 6.76 10.43
N TYR A 5 12.39 7.10 9.62
CA TYR A 5 11.33 8.07 9.93
C TYR A 5 9.97 7.49 9.55
N ASN A 6 8.89 8.09 10.05
CA ASN A 6 7.54 7.64 9.74
C ASN A 6 6.92 8.46 8.61
N LEU A 7 6.34 7.76 7.65
CA LEU A 7 5.66 8.30 6.48
C LEU A 7 4.16 8.29 6.69
N GLN A 8 3.46 9.26 6.12
CA GLN A 8 2.01 9.24 6.08
C GLN A 8 1.52 8.50 4.84
N VAL A 9 0.80 7.39 5.04
CA VAL A 9 0.29 6.55 3.95
C VAL A 9 -1.22 6.41 4.07
N ILE A 10 -1.91 6.69 2.96
CA ILE A 10 -3.34 6.43 2.80
C ILE A 10 -3.50 5.13 2.00
N VAL A 11 -4.25 4.18 2.55
CA VAL A 11 -4.57 2.92 1.90
C VAL A 11 -6.08 2.84 1.69
N GLU A 12 -6.51 2.80 0.43
CA GLU A 12 -7.93 2.74 0.07
C GLU A 12 -8.24 1.58 -0.88
N LYS A 13 -9.46 1.07 -0.78
CA LYS A 13 -9.95 0.05 -1.71
C LYS A 13 -10.16 0.67 -3.09
N ALA A 14 -9.69 0.01 -4.14
CA ALA A 14 -10.01 0.43 -5.50
C ALA A 14 -11.53 0.34 -5.75
N PRO A 15 -12.14 1.26 -6.52
CA PRO A 15 -13.61 1.39 -6.60
C PRO A 15 -14.39 0.12 -6.98
N LYS A 16 -13.79 -0.80 -7.72
CA LYS A 16 -14.44 -2.03 -8.20
C LYS A 16 -13.92 -3.31 -7.54
N ALA A 17 -13.01 -3.19 -6.57
CA ALA A 17 -12.41 -4.34 -5.94
C ALA A 17 -13.44 -5.10 -5.09
N ARG A 18 -13.43 -6.44 -5.22
CA ARG A 18 -14.30 -7.37 -4.50
C ARG A 18 -13.60 -7.97 -3.29
N VAL A 19 -12.99 -7.11 -2.49
CA VAL A 19 -12.32 -7.45 -1.24
C VAL A 19 -12.92 -6.64 -0.08
N PRO A 20 -12.81 -7.13 1.17
CA PRO A 20 -13.26 -6.40 2.34
C PRO A 20 -12.62 -5.01 2.46
N ASP A 21 -13.33 -4.11 3.11
CA ASP A 21 -12.79 -2.79 3.49
C ASP A 21 -11.84 -2.91 4.68
N LEU A 22 -10.83 -2.04 4.70
CA LEU A 22 -10.01 -1.83 5.88
C LEU A 22 -10.78 -1.06 6.96
N ASP A 23 -10.51 -1.40 8.22
CA ASP A 23 -11.01 -0.68 9.41
C ASP A 23 -10.42 0.74 9.54
N LYS A 24 -9.20 0.93 9.05
CA LYS A 24 -8.47 2.18 9.03
C LYS A 24 -7.83 2.41 7.67
N ARG A 25 -7.75 3.67 7.24
CA ARG A 25 -7.16 4.03 5.95
C ARG A 25 -5.85 4.82 6.08
N LYS A 26 -5.64 5.51 7.20
CA LYS A 26 -4.43 6.32 7.44
C LYS A 26 -3.44 5.53 8.29
N TYR A 27 -2.19 5.47 7.85
CA TYR A 27 -1.11 4.75 8.52
C TYR A 27 0.15 5.61 8.66
N LEU A 28 0.85 5.43 9.77
CA LEU A 28 2.24 5.83 9.93
C LEU A 28 3.12 4.61 9.65
N VAL A 29 4.00 4.72 8.66
CA VAL A 29 4.79 3.59 8.16
C VAL A 29 6.28 3.91 8.25
N PRO A 30 7.11 3.04 8.86
CA PRO A 30 8.56 3.22 8.88
C PRO A 30 9.13 3.24 7.46
N SER A 31 10.05 4.19 7.19
CA SER A 31 10.62 4.39 5.85
C SER A 31 11.51 3.24 5.36
N ASP A 32 12.02 2.40 6.28
CA ASP A 32 12.83 1.22 6.00
C ASP A 32 12.01 -0.07 5.78
N LEU A 33 10.72 -0.06 6.08
CA LEU A 33 9.82 -1.18 5.82
C LEU A 33 9.75 -1.43 4.31
N THR A 34 9.84 -2.68 3.87
CA THR A 34 9.65 -2.99 2.45
C THR A 34 8.18 -2.97 2.05
N VAL A 35 7.91 -2.70 0.78
CA VAL A 35 6.55 -2.79 0.20
C VAL A 35 5.95 -4.17 0.44
N GLY A 36 6.73 -5.25 0.30
CA GLY A 36 6.29 -6.62 0.57
C GLY A 36 5.92 -6.86 2.05
N GLN A 37 6.66 -6.28 2.99
CA GLN A 37 6.31 -6.33 4.41
C GLN A 37 5.04 -5.53 4.71
N PHE A 38 4.91 -4.33 4.14
CA PHE A 38 3.70 -3.51 4.28
C PHE A 38 2.47 -4.22 3.70
N TYR A 39 2.62 -4.83 2.53
CA TYR A 39 1.61 -5.66 1.89
C TYR A 39 1.12 -6.78 2.82
N PHE A 40 2.03 -7.51 3.47
CA PHE A 40 1.68 -8.57 4.42
C PHE A 40 0.85 -8.02 5.60
N LEU A 41 1.21 -6.86 6.14
CA LEU A 41 0.48 -6.23 7.25
C LEU A 41 -0.94 -5.82 6.85
N ILE A 42 -1.11 -5.24 5.66
CA ILE A 42 -2.43 -4.84 5.14
C ILE A 42 -3.28 -6.07 4.82
N ARG A 43 -2.72 -7.10 4.17
CA ARG A 43 -3.42 -8.35 3.90
C ARG A 43 -3.98 -8.99 5.17
N LYS A 44 -3.19 -8.98 6.26
CA LYS A 44 -3.64 -9.47 7.57
C LYS A 44 -4.80 -8.65 8.14
N ARG A 45 -4.86 -7.34 7.91
CA ARG A 45 -5.97 -6.47 8.36
C ARG A 45 -7.24 -6.65 7.55
N ILE A 46 -7.15 -6.93 6.26
CA ILE A 46 -8.32 -7.19 5.39
C ILE A 46 -8.98 -8.54 5.72
N HIS A 47 -8.31 -9.42 6.49
CA HIS A 47 -8.77 -10.78 6.82
C HIS A 47 -9.03 -11.64 5.57
N LEU A 48 -8.20 -11.47 4.54
CA LEU A 48 -8.28 -12.28 3.32
C LEU A 48 -7.84 -13.72 3.57
N ARG A 49 -8.47 -14.65 2.86
CA ARG A 49 -8.05 -16.05 2.86
C ARG A 49 -6.68 -16.17 2.18
N PRO A 50 -5.89 -17.21 2.46
CA PRO A 50 -4.58 -17.40 1.83
C PRO A 50 -4.63 -17.46 0.30
N GLU A 51 -5.71 -17.96 -0.28
CA GLU A 51 -5.93 -18.09 -1.72
C GLU A 51 -6.38 -16.80 -2.42
N ASP A 52 -6.92 -15.84 -1.67
CA ASP A 52 -7.47 -14.61 -2.28
C ASP A 52 -6.34 -13.70 -2.74
N ALA A 53 -6.46 -13.14 -3.95
CA ALA A 53 -5.49 -12.21 -4.47
C ALA A 53 -5.66 -10.82 -3.84
N LEU A 54 -4.54 -10.10 -3.73
CA LEU A 54 -4.52 -8.69 -3.36
C LEU A 54 -3.35 -8.04 -4.10
N PHE A 55 -3.57 -6.89 -4.70
CA PHE A 55 -2.57 -6.11 -5.42
C PHE A 55 -2.60 -4.68 -4.92
N PHE A 56 -1.43 -4.11 -4.73
CA PHE A 56 -1.27 -2.68 -4.46
C PHE A 56 -1.06 -1.91 -5.75
N PHE A 57 -1.51 -0.66 -5.74
CA PHE A 57 -1.29 0.29 -6.79
C PHE A 57 -0.88 1.63 -6.20
N VAL A 58 0.19 2.20 -6.73
CA VAL A 58 0.61 3.59 -6.52
C VAL A 58 0.73 4.22 -7.89
N ASN A 59 0.05 5.34 -8.12
CA ASN A 59 -0.02 5.99 -9.43
C ASN A 59 -0.37 5.00 -10.57
N ASN A 60 -1.38 4.16 -10.31
CA ASN A 60 -1.86 3.10 -11.22
C ASN A 60 -0.87 1.98 -11.56
N THR A 61 0.29 1.92 -10.91
CA THR A 61 1.32 0.89 -11.10
C THR A 61 1.47 -0.01 -9.88
N ILE A 62 1.79 -1.29 -10.09
CA ILE A 62 2.10 -2.20 -8.99
C ILE A 62 3.52 -1.90 -8.49
N PRO A 63 3.71 -1.47 -7.23
CA PRO A 63 5.02 -1.15 -6.72
C PRO A 63 5.89 -2.41 -6.55
N PRO A 64 7.22 -2.32 -6.77
CA PRO A 64 8.13 -3.45 -6.57
C PRO A 64 8.19 -3.84 -5.08
N THR A 65 7.98 -5.13 -4.78
CA THR A 65 7.90 -5.63 -3.40
C THR A 65 9.20 -5.50 -2.60
N SER A 66 10.34 -5.42 -3.30
CA SER A 66 11.68 -5.26 -2.72
C SER A 66 12.04 -3.81 -2.36
N ALA A 67 11.32 -2.81 -2.89
CA ALA A 67 11.57 -1.41 -2.56
C ALA A 67 11.14 -1.12 -1.11
N THR A 68 11.74 -0.09 -0.52
CA THR A 68 11.30 0.42 0.78
C THR A 68 10.12 1.38 0.61
N MET A 69 9.32 1.52 1.66
CA MET A 69 8.23 2.50 1.70
C MET A 69 8.76 3.93 1.61
N GLY A 70 9.97 4.20 2.13
CA GLY A 70 10.66 5.48 1.96
C GLY A 70 10.94 5.79 0.49
N GLN A 71 11.53 4.85 -0.25
CA GLN A 71 11.77 5.05 -1.68
C GLN A 71 10.47 5.26 -2.45
N LEU A 72 9.45 4.43 -2.17
CA LEU A 72 8.15 4.56 -2.81
C LEU A 72 7.49 5.93 -2.52
N TYR A 73 7.64 6.43 -1.28
CA TYR A 73 7.12 7.72 -0.87
C TYR A 73 7.85 8.88 -1.55
N GLU A 74 9.17 8.93 -1.55
CA GLU A 74 9.93 10.02 -2.20
C GLU A 74 9.56 10.14 -3.69
N ASP A 75 9.36 9.00 -4.36
CA ASP A 75 9.04 8.96 -5.78
C ASP A 75 7.57 9.27 -6.11
N ASN A 76 6.62 9.13 -5.15
CA ASN A 76 5.18 9.11 -5.46
C ASN A 76 4.26 9.80 -4.43
N HIS A 77 4.76 10.46 -3.41
CA HIS A 77 3.90 11.24 -2.51
C HIS A 77 3.28 12.43 -3.25
N GLU A 78 2.09 12.82 -2.81
CA GLU A 78 1.36 13.97 -3.34
C GLU A 78 1.75 15.26 -2.60
N GLU A 79 1.31 16.40 -3.11
CA GLU A 79 1.59 17.74 -2.54
C GLU A 79 1.12 17.92 -1.08
N ASP A 80 0.20 17.08 -0.62
CA ASP A 80 -0.30 17.08 0.76
C ASP A 80 0.55 16.24 1.72
N TYR A 81 1.69 15.71 1.25
CA TYR A 81 2.63 14.88 2.00
C TYR A 81 2.06 13.53 2.44
N PHE A 82 1.16 12.96 1.63
CA PHE A 82 0.70 11.58 1.76
C PHE A 82 1.14 10.73 0.56
N LEU A 83 1.47 9.47 0.82
CA LEU A 83 1.54 8.44 -0.21
C LEU A 83 0.19 7.73 -0.31
N TYR A 84 -0.38 7.69 -1.50
CA TYR A 84 -1.64 7.02 -1.78
C TYR A 84 -1.42 5.63 -2.36
N VAL A 85 -1.93 4.62 -1.67
CA VAL A 85 -1.90 3.22 -2.08
C VAL A 85 -3.33 2.74 -2.26
N ALA A 86 -3.69 2.32 -3.46
CA ALA A 86 -4.93 1.62 -3.69
C ALA A 86 -4.74 0.10 -3.64
N TYR A 87 -5.75 -0.66 -3.21
CA TYR A 87 -5.70 -2.12 -3.23
C TYR A 87 -6.88 -2.76 -3.98
N SER A 88 -6.63 -3.89 -4.66
CA SER A 88 -7.63 -4.63 -5.44
C SER A 88 -7.39 -6.14 -5.45
N ASP A 89 -8.42 -6.96 -5.71
CA ASP A 89 -8.31 -8.39 -6.07
C ASP A 89 -7.81 -8.60 -7.52
N GLU A 90 -7.84 -7.55 -8.34
CA GLU A 90 -7.39 -7.60 -9.74
C GLU A 90 -6.01 -6.95 -9.92
N SER A 91 -5.17 -7.51 -10.80
CA SER A 91 -3.82 -7.02 -11.09
C SER A 91 -3.78 -5.82 -12.05
N VAL A 92 -4.94 -5.36 -12.52
CA VAL A 92 -5.09 -4.18 -13.38
C VAL A 92 -5.96 -3.16 -12.67
N TYR A 93 -5.46 -1.94 -12.49
CA TYR A 93 -6.19 -0.90 -11.79
C TYR A 93 -7.47 -0.47 -12.53
N GLY A 94 -8.59 -0.36 -11.81
CA GLY A 94 -9.85 0.20 -12.33
C GLY A 94 -10.68 -0.73 -13.22
N LYS A 95 -10.25 -1.98 -13.42
CA LYS A 95 -11.12 -3.01 -14.02
C LYS A 95 -12.21 -3.46 -13.07
#